data_AF-A0A4V3WLQ4-F1
#
_entry.id   AF-A0A4V3WLQ4-F1
#
_cell.length_a   1.000
_cell.length_b   1.000
_cell.length_c   1.000
_cell.angle_alpha   90.00
_cell.angle_beta   90.00
_cell.angle_gamma   90.00
#
_symmetry.space_group_name_H-M   'P 1'
#
loop_
_entity.id
_entity.type
_entity.pdbx_description
1 polymer ?
#
loop_
_entity_poly.entity_id
_entity_poly.type
_entity_poly.pdbx_seq_one_letter_code
_entity_poly.pdbx_strand_id
1 'polypeptide(L)'
;MAALPSHGLRRLNSHQWLQTLRKTPSSSSHSLSSLPSLCSSPSSSSSSIEDSEDTQFTTKPNDDNKKTKKKIESYFPKRGQSLELVCESLAFKGKGVCKVANSGFVVMCDRALPGERLVARITRKKDNYAEMEFSFSNQTWVPRDLLQDKQSEQSEQSDAADYALGLHAPGFFDKVLNVNKCLLQSEPANEVLKAIQDCWRDPKLGLSPYNVHSHAGYLKHLMLRTGRDVNTGLLQLMVNFVTSSHKPELLNPLVEKISAIPEVVSIVNNVNTSVGNTSVGEDEFTLYGKSTITEILRGLVFQISANSFFQTNSHQAEVLYRLIEDYADLKGDGSEIVLDLFCGTGTIGLTLARKARRVYGYEVVPQAISDACRNAKMNNINNATFVQGDLNKIDLNFGKNFPKPDIIISDPNRPGMHMKLIKYLLKLRAPRIIYVSCNPATCARDLDYLCHGVAEQNIEGCYKLRSLQPVDMFPHTPHIECVCLLELQ
;
A
#
# COMPACT_ATOMS: atom_id res chain seq x y z
N MET A 1 -11.53 -14.10 -15.76
CA MET A 1 -10.48 -14.63 -14.87
C MET A 1 -10.64 -16.14 -14.76
N ALA A 2 -9.76 -16.82 -14.04
CA ALA A 2 -9.93 -18.20 -13.64
C ALA A 2 -9.50 -18.41 -12.19
N ALA A 3 -10.02 -19.47 -11.57
CA ALA A 3 -9.63 -19.93 -10.25
C ALA A 3 -9.25 -21.41 -10.28
N LEU A 4 -8.18 -21.77 -9.57
CA LEU A 4 -7.75 -23.15 -9.37
C LEU A 4 -8.77 -23.95 -8.53
N PRO A 5 -9.10 -25.20 -8.89
CA PRO A 5 -9.70 -26.16 -7.97
C PRO A 5 -8.74 -26.53 -6.82
N SER A 6 -9.29 -26.97 -5.69
CA SER A 6 -8.53 -27.42 -4.51
C SER A 6 -7.53 -28.55 -4.81
N HIS A 7 -7.90 -29.48 -5.69
CA HIS A 7 -7.08 -30.64 -6.09
C HIS A 7 -6.57 -30.56 -7.53
N GLY A 8 -6.28 -29.35 -8.03
CA GLY A 8 -5.73 -29.16 -9.38
C GLY A 8 -4.30 -29.67 -9.49
N LEU A 9 -4.05 -30.61 -10.42
CA LEU A 9 -2.70 -31.02 -10.83
C LEU A 9 -1.88 -29.80 -11.27
N ARG A 10 -0.78 -29.53 -10.56
CA ARG A 10 0.25 -28.55 -10.95
C ARG A 10 1.43 -29.27 -11.59
N ARG A 11 2.00 -28.71 -12.66
CA ARG A 11 3.34 -29.07 -13.12
C ARG A 11 4.20 -27.82 -13.30
N LEU A 12 5.12 -27.62 -12.35
CA LEU A 12 6.23 -26.69 -12.46
C LEU A 12 7.32 -27.35 -13.31
N ASN A 13 7.50 -26.88 -14.54
CA ASN A 13 8.71 -27.17 -15.30
C ASN A 13 9.78 -26.16 -14.87
N SER A 14 10.88 -26.63 -14.28
CA SER A 14 11.97 -25.78 -13.80
C SER A 14 12.77 -25.17 -14.95
N HIS A 15 12.38 -23.97 -15.38
CA HIS A 15 13.18 -23.16 -16.30
C HIS A 15 14.54 -22.82 -15.68
N GLN A 16 15.62 -22.89 -16.47
CA GLN A 16 17.00 -22.72 -15.99
C GLN A 16 17.26 -21.39 -15.26
N TRP A 17 16.54 -20.31 -15.58
CA TRP A 17 16.71 -19.00 -14.92
C TRP A 17 16.44 -19.03 -13.41
N LEU A 18 15.61 -19.97 -12.92
CA LEU A 18 15.36 -20.17 -11.49
C LEU A 18 16.58 -20.77 -10.75
N GLN A 19 17.54 -21.38 -11.46
CA GLN A 19 18.78 -21.86 -10.86
C GLN A 19 19.84 -20.75 -10.73
N THR A 20 19.80 -19.74 -11.60
CA THR A 20 20.77 -18.63 -11.61
C THR A 20 20.67 -17.76 -10.35
N LEU A 21 19.47 -17.65 -9.76
CA LEU A 21 19.20 -16.86 -8.54
C LEU A 21 19.70 -17.51 -7.22
N ARG A 22 20.41 -18.65 -7.27
CA ARG A 22 20.92 -19.38 -6.09
C ARG A 22 22.44 -19.50 -6.02
N LYS A 23 23.20 -18.62 -6.68
CA LYS A 23 24.68 -18.61 -6.62
C LYS A 23 25.28 -17.21 -6.40
N THR A 24 25.24 -16.76 -5.16
CA THR A 24 26.09 -15.66 -4.64
C THR A 24 26.68 -16.05 -3.28
N PRO A 25 27.94 -16.55 -3.24
CA PRO A 25 28.70 -16.68 -2.00
C PRO A 25 29.17 -15.30 -1.52
N SER A 26 29.32 -15.13 -0.20
CA SER A 26 29.78 -13.89 0.42
C SER A 26 31.29 -13.89 0.69
N SER A 27 32.06 -13.00 0.05
CA SER A 27 33.37 -12.54 0.53
C SER A 27 33.81 -11.24 -0.16
N SER A 28 34.82 -10.57 0.41
CA SER A 28 35.13 -9.15 0.24
C SER A 28 36.22 -8.78 -0.78
N SER A 29 36.19 -7.48 -1.14
CA SER A 29 37.32 -6.53 -1.36
C SER A 29 38.14 -6.50 -2.68
N HIS A 30 38.64 -5.27 -2.96
CA HIS A 30 39.68 -4.83 -3.92
C HIS A 30 39.38 -4.57 -5.42
N SER A 31 38.83 -3.37 -5.67
CA SER A 31 39.41 -2.27 -6.49
C SER A 31 39.99 -2.47 -7.92
N LEU A 32 39.52 -1.57 -8.82
CA LEU A 32 40.21 -0.85 -9.93
C LEU A 32 40.22 -1.36 -11.40
N SER A 33 40.28 -0.34 -12.29
CA SER A 33 40.68 -0.31 -13.73
C SER A 33 39.75 -0.81 -14.88
N SER A 34 38.96 0.13 -15.41
CA SER A 34 38.96 0.65 -16.81
C SER A 34 38.75 -0.23 -18.08
N LEU A 35 37.84 0.26 -18.94
CA LEU A 35 37.80 0.21 -20.43
C LEU A 35 37.41 -1.13 -21.13
N PRO A 36 37.00 -1.12 -22.43
CA PRO A 36 36.73 -0.01 -23.34
C PRO A 36 35.28 0.02 -23.92
N SER A 37 35.02 1.01 -24.79
CA SER A 37 33.78 1.14 -25.59
C SER A 37 33.79 0.31 -26.89
N LEU A 38 32.60 0.07 -27.46
CA LEU A 38 32.43 -0.44 -28.83
C LEU A 38 31.16 0.15 -29.46
N CYS A 39 31.30 0.79 -30.62
CA CYS A 39 30.21 1.31 -31.44
C CYS A 39 30.21 0.63 -32.81
N SER A 40 29.04 0.27 -33.33
CA SER A 40 28.86 -0.05 -34.75
C SER A 40 27.39 0.06 -35.19
N SER A 41 27.11 1.04 -36.05
CA SER A 41 25.85 1.15 -36.80
C SER A 41 26.02 0.58 -38.21
N PRO A 42 24.92 0.31 -38.93
CA PRO A 42 24.92 0.52 -40.37
C PRO A 42 23.70 1.31 -40.90
N SER A 43 23.98 2.22 -41.83
CA SER A 43 23.05 2.68 -42.89
C SER A 43 23.17 1.70 -44.10
N SER A 44 22.42 1.72 -45.20
CA SER A 44 21.34 2.57 -45.76
C SER A 44 20.34 1.64 -46.53
N SER A 45 19.38 2.04 -47.39
CA SER A 45 18.98 3.32 -47.99
C SER A 45 17.50 3.29 -48.46
N SER A 46 17.00 4.46 -48.84
CA SER A 46 15.69 4.82 -49.42
C SER A 46 15.43 4.46 -50.90
N SER A 47 14.17 4.15 -51.22
CA SER A 47 13.47 4.49 -52.49
C SER A 47 11.96 4.25 -52.27
N SER A 48 10.98 5.17 -52.31
CA SER A 48 10.71 6.42 -53.06
C SER A 48 9.51 6.23 -54.01
N ILE A 49 8.40 6.93 -53.73
CA ILE A 49 7.41 7.56 -54.66
C ILE A 49 6.08 7.75 -53.90
N GLU A 50 5.43 8.90 -54.12
CA GLU A 50 4.18 9.35 -53.49
C GLU A 50 3.05 9.49 -54.55
N ASP A 51 1.84 9.83 -54.08
CA ASP A 51 0.69 10.35 -54.85
C ASP A 51 -0.04 9.43 -55.86
N SER A 52 -1.35 9.58 -56.15
CA SER A 52 -2.36 10.59 -55.73
C SER A 52 -3.78 9.98 -55.52
N GLU A 53 -4.69 10.80 -54.95
CA GLU A 53 -6.14 11.04 -55.23
C GLU A 53 -6.93 10.03 -56.12
N ASP A 54 -8.26 9.76 -55.99
CA ASP A 54 -9.37 10.53 -55.41
C ASP A 54 -10.67 9.69 -55.15
N THR A 55 -11.62 10.31 -54.42
CA THR A 55 -13.10 10.19 -54.25
C THR A 55 -14.02 9.02 -54.74
N GLN A 56 -15.00 8.74 -53.84
CA GLN A 56 -16.47 8.51 -54.05
C GLN A 56 -17.11 7.14 -54.44
N PHE A 57 -17.69 6.51 -53.41
CA PHE A 57 -19.12 6.10 -53.25
C PHE A 57 -19.86 5.07 -54.15
N THR A 58 -20.67 4.23 -53.47
CA THR A 58 -21.78 3.36 -53.96
C THR A 58 -21.43 2.26 -54.98
N THR A 59 -21.73 0.98 -54.77
CA THR A 59 -23.00 0.35 -54.32
C THR A 59 -22.75 -1.01 -53.63
N LYS A 60 -23.81 -1.67 -53.12
CA LYS A 60 -23.73 -3.02 -52.52
C LYS A 60 -23.82 -4.14 -53.56
N PRO A 61 -22.94 -5.17 -53.52
CA PRO A 61 -23.17 -6.44 -54.19
C PRO A 61 -23.68 -7.53 -53.22
N ASN A 62 -24.88 -8.03 -53.50
CA ASN A 62 -25.20 -9.46 -53.37
C ASN A 62 -25.19 -10.03 -54.82
N ASP A 63 -24.88 -11.29 -55.09
CA ASP A 63 -24.68 -12.42 -54.18
C ASP A 63 -23.57 -13.39 -54.65
N ASP A 64 -23.31 -14.41 -53.83
CA ASP A 64 -22.61 -15.66 -54.13
C ASP A 64 -21.39 -15.67 -55.09
N ASN A 65 -20.19 -15.68 -54.49
CA ASN A 65 -19.34 -16.87 -54.67
C ASN A 65 -18.36 -17.13 -53.52
N LYS A 66 -18.23 -18.41 -53.12
CA LYS A 66 -17.44 -18.82 -51.96
C LYS A 66 -15.97 -19.05 -52.31
N LYS A 67 -15.08 -18.21 -51.77
CA LYS A 67 -13.69 -18.61 -51.47
C LYS A 67 -13.47 -18.71 -49.96
N THR A 68 -13.09 -19.90 -49.50
CA THR A 68 -13.01 -20.29 -48.10
C THR A 68 -11.83 -19.67 -47.36
N LYS A 69 -11.95 -18.41 -46.95
CA LYS A 69 -11.16 -17.89 -45.81
C LYS A 69 -11.49 -18.74 -44.59
N LYS A 70 -10.54 -19.55 -44.12
CA LYS A 70 -10.66 -20.37 -42.92
C LYS A 70 -10.74 -19.43 -41.71
N LYS A 71 -11.97 -19.09 -41.30
CA LYS A 71 -12.27 -18.15 -40.22
C LYS A 71 -11.61 -18.68 -38.94
N ILE A 72 -10.67 -17.92 -38.37
CA ILE A 72 -10.21 -18.18 -37.01
C ILE A 72 -11.40 -17.88 -36.12
N GLU A 73 -12.06 -18.91 -35.59
CA GLU A 73 -13.13 -18.71 -34.63
C GLU A 73 -12.56 -18.02 -33.39
N SER A 74 -13.18 -16.91 -33.01
CA SER A 74 -12.78 -16.15 -31.83
C SER A 74 -13.13 -16.94 -30.57
N TYR A 75 -12.17 -17.75 -30.13
CA TYR A 75 -12.33 -18.64 -28.98
C TYR A 75 -12.57 -17.82 -27.69
N PHE A 76 -13.79 -17.90 -27.16
CA PHE A 76 -14.17 -17.24 -25.91
C PHE A 76 -14.55 -18.27 -24.83
N PRO A 77 -13.77 -18.38 -23.72
CA PRO A 77 -14.10 -19.25 -22.60
C PRO A 77 -15.45 -18.95 -21.95
N LYS A 78 -16.25 -20.00 -21.71
CA LYS A 78 -17.55 -19.89 -21.02
C LYS A 78 -17.37 -19.91 -19.49
N ARG A 79 -18.21 -19.18 -18.74
CA ARG A 79 -18.20 -19.19 -17.27
C ARG A 79 -18.40 -20.62 -16.76
N GLY A 80 -17.56 -21.06 -15.83
CA GLY A 80 -17.64 -22.41 -15.25
C GLY A 80 -16.97 -23.52 -16.08
N GLN A 81 -16.45 -23.22 -17.27
CA GLN A 81 -15.59 -24.12 -18.05
C GLN A 81 -14.23 -24.28 -17.36
N SER A 82 -13.68 -25.50 -17.34
CA SER A 82 -12.30 -25.76 -16.91
C SER A 82 -11.39 -25.83 -18.14
N LEU A 83 -10.19 -25.24 -18.06
CA LEU A 83 -9.21 -25.19 -19.15
C LEU A 83 -7.81 -25.52 -18.63
N GLU A 84 -6.99 -26.17 -19.46
CA GLU A 84 -5.53 -26.15 -19.28
C GLU A 84 -4.99 -24.79 -19.68
N LEU A 85 -4.23 -24.20 -18.78
CA LEU A 85 -3.62 -22.88 -18.88
C LEU A 85 -2.11 -22.99 -18.69
N VAL A 86 -1.36 -22.18 -19.43
CA VAL A 86 0.07 -21.94 -19.18
C VAL A 86 0.23 -20.50 -18.72
N CYS A 87 0.81 -20.28 -17.54
CA CYS A 87 1.11 -18.95 -17.03
C CYS A 87 2.44 -18.44 -17.62
N GLU A 88 2.42 -17.31 -18.33
CA GLU A 88 3.62 -16.77 -18.99
C GLU A 88 4.29 -15.65 -18.19
N SER A 89 3.50 -14.80 -17.53
CA SER A 89 3.98 -13.65 -16.75
C SER A 89 3.02 -13.31 -15.61
N LEU A 90 3.35 -12.30 -14.80
CA LEU A 90 2.45 -11.73 -13.80
C LEU A 90 1.97 -10.34 -14.23
N ALA A 91 0.70 -10.05 -14.02
CA ALA A 91 0.11 -8.73 -14.14
C ALA A 91 0.17 -7.98 -12.79
N PHE A 92 -0.14 -6.69 -12.82
CA PHE A 92 -0.37 -5.91 -11.60
C PHE A 92 -1.39 -6.59 -10.67
N LYS A 93 -1.20 -6.43 -9.35
CA LYS A 93 -1.79 -7.27 -8.29
C LYS A 93 -1.36 -8.75 -8.27
N GLY A 94 -0.28 -9.14 -8.94
CA GLY A 94 0.33 -10.47 -8.83
C GLY A 94 -0.48 -11.61 -9.47
N LYS A 95 -1.39 -11.29 -10.42
CA LYS A 95 -2.22 -12.27 -11.12
C LYS A 95 -1.45 -12.92 -12.26
N GLY A 96 -1.53 -14.23 -12.40
CA GLY A 96 -0.90 -14.96 -13.51
C GLY A 96 -1.57 -14.63 -14.84
N VAL A 97 -0.80 -14.06 -15.77
CA VAL A 97 -1.19 -13.88 -17.17
C VAL A 97 -1.08 -15.23 -17.86
N CYS A 98 -2.20 -15.93 -17.93
CA CYS A 98 -2.23 -17.28 -18.51
C CYS A 98 -2.78 -17.25 -19.92
N LYS A 99 -2.22 -18.07 -20.82
CA LYS A 99 -2.84 -18.37 -22.11
C LYS A 99 -3.53 -19.73 -22.06
N VAL A 100 -4.69 -19.81 -22.71
CA VAL A 100 -5.36 -21.09 -22.99
C VAL A 100 -4.54 -21.85 -24.03
N ALA A 101 -4.27 -23.13 -23.75
CA ALA A 101 -3.56 -24.01 -24.67
C ALA A 101 -4.23 -24.02 -26.06
N ASN A 102 -3.42 -23.98 -27.11
CA ASN A 102 -3.81 -24.07 -28.53
C ASN A 102 -4.72 -22.94 -29.09
N SER A 103 -5.22 -22.00 -28.28
CA SER A 103 -5.95 -20.81 -28.76
C SER A 103 -5.29 -19.47 -28.43
N GLY A 104 -4.34 -19.44 -27.49
CA GLY A 104 -3.60 -18.23 -27.11
C GLY A 104 -4.43 -17.19 -26.34
N PHE A 105 -5.73 -17.46 -26.08
CA PHE A 105 -6.62 -16.53 -25.39
C PHE A 105 -6.14 -16.24 -23.96
N VAL A 106 -6.05 -14.97 -23.59
CA VAL A 106 -5.48 -14.53 -22.31
C VAL A 106 -6.52 -14.55 -21.18
N VAL A 107 -6.15 -15.18 -20.07
CA VAL A 107 -6.95 -15.34 -18.85
C VAL A 107 -6.10 -14.98 -17.64
N MET A 108 -6.49 -13.94 -16.90
CA MET A 108 -5.90 -13.68 -15.58
C MET A 108 -6.34 -14.78 -14.59
N CYS A 109 -5.38 -15.45 -13.94
CA CYS A 109 -5.62 -16.48 -12.94
C CYS A 109 -4.97 -16.12 -11.60
N ASP A 110 -5.72 -16.29 -10.51
CA ASP A 110 -5.18 -16.08 -9.16
C ASP A 110 -4.32 -17.27 -8.72
N ARG A 111 -3.18 -17.00 -8.06
CA ARG A 111 -2.23 -18.01 -7.53
C ARG A 111 -1.60 -18.94 -8.59
N ALA A 112 -1.39 -18.41 -9.79
CA ALA A 112 -0.63 -19.02 -10.89
C ALA A 112 0.69 -18.26 -11.10
N LEU A 113 1.81 -18.99 -11.21
CA LEU A 113 3.17 -18.44 -11.36
C LEU A 113 3.75 -18.67 -12.77
N PRO A 114 4.62 -17.78 -13.30
CA PRO A 114 5.24 -17.96 -14.62
C PRO A 114 5.95 -19.31 -14.76
N GLY A 115 5.62 -20.05 -15.83
CA GLY A 115 6.11 -21.42 -16.08
C GLY A 115 5.22 -22.53 -15.52
N GLU A 116 4.21 -22.22 -14.70
CA GLU A 116 3.22 -23.24 -14.28
C GLU A 116 2.30 -23.64 -15.42
N ARG A 117 2.10 -24.96 -15.57
CA ARG A 117 0.93 -25.53 -16.24
C ARG A 117 -0.09 -25.97 -15.20
N LEU A 118 -1.35 -25.60 -15.41
CA LEU A 118 -2.41 -25.73 -14.44
C LEU A 118 -3.79 -25.86 -15.11
N VAL A 119 -4.70 -26.59 -14.47
CA VAL A 119 -6.12 -26.61 -14.88
C VAL A 119 -6.92 -25.67 -13.98
N ALA A 120 -7.54 -24.64 -14.56
CA ALA A 120 -8.33 -23.66 -13.82
C ALA A 120 -9.73 -23.45 -14.42
N ARG A 121 -10.68 -23.07 -13.56
CA ARG A 121 -12.10 -22.89 -13.90
C ARG A 121 -12.43 -21.42 -14.11
N ILE A 122 -13.09 -21.08 -15.21
CA ILE A 122 -13.32 -19.71 -15.66
C ILE A 122 -14.34 -18.98 -14.78
N THR A 123 -13.92 -17.85 -14.22
CA THR A 123 -14.68 -16.98 -13.32
C THR A 123 -14.86 -15.57 -13.91
N ARG A 124 -16.00 -14.95 -13.61
CA ARG A 124 -16.24 -13.51 -13.82
C ARG A 124 -16.24 -12.83 -12.44
N LYS A 125 -15.32 -11.89 -12.24
CA LYS A 125 -15.23 -10.95 -11.11
C LYS A 125 -14.47 -9.71 -11.59
N LYS A 126 -14.75 -8.55 -10.99
CA LYS A 126 -13.91 -7.33 -11.03
C LYS A 126 -13.31 -7.15 -9.64
N ASP A 127 -12.07 -6.66 -9.56
CA ASP A 127 -11.35 -6.54 -8.28
C ASP A 127 -11.02 -5.09 -7.93
N ASN A 128 -11.71 -4.58 -6.90
CA ASN A 128 -11.28 -3.39 -6.19
C ASN A 128 -10.04 -3.72 -5.31
N TYR A 129 -9.57 -2.74 -4.53
CA TYR A 129 -8.43 -2.91 -3.62
C TYR A 129 -8.89 -3.40 -2.24
N ALA A 130 -7.94 -3.58 -1.32
CA ALA A 130 -8.17 -3.94 0.07
C ALA A 130 -7.18 -3.20 0.98
N GLU A 131 -7.54 -3.08 2.25
CA GLU A 131 -6.78 -2.46 3.33
C GLU A 131 -6.81 -3.44 4.52
N MET A 132 -5.75 -3.48 5.35
CA MET A 132 -5.56 -4.56 6.33
C MET A 132 -6.00 -4.16 7.74
N GLU A 133 -7.26 -4.44 8.06
CA GLU A 133 -7.87 -4.17 9.36
C GLU A 133 -8.64 -5.40 9.85
N PHE A 134 -8.55 -5.75 11.12
CA PHE A 134 -9.43 -6.78 11.68
C PHE A 134 -10.80 -6.17 11.93
N SER A 135 -11.84 -6.72 11.31
CA SER A 135 -13.23 -6.30 11.51
C SER A 135 -13.99 -7.36 12.29
N PHE A 136 -14.90 -6.92 13.16
CA PHE A 136 -15.90 -7.77 13.79
C PHE A 136 -17.13 -7.80 12.86
N SER A 137 -17.63 -8.99 12.51
CA SER A 137 -18.76 -9.13 11.58
C SER A 137 -19.65 -10.30 11.95
N ASN A 138 -20.96 -10.19 11.71
CA ASN A 138 -21.92 -11.30 11.75
C ASN A 138 -22.05 -12.03 10.39
N GLN A 139 -21.05 -11.90 9.52
CA GLN A 139 -21.02 -12.52 8.19
C GLN A 139 -19.64 -13.15 7.91
N THR A 140 -19.35 -14.28 8.55
CA THR A 140 -18.14 -15.07 8.27
C THR A 140 -18.02 -15.42 6.77
N TRP A 141 -16.80 -15.35 6.25
CA TRP A 141 -16.42 -15.96 4.99
C TRP A 141 -15.77 -17.33 5.24
N VAL A 142 -16.44 -18.40 4.84
CA VAL A 142 -15.91 -19.76 4.92
C VAL A 142 -15.20 -20.11 3.59
N PRO A 143 -13.91 -20.51 3.61
CA PRO A 143 -13.23 -21.06 2.44
C PRO A 143 -14.00 -22.23 1.82
N ARG A 144 -14.02 -22.31 0.47
CA ARG A 144 -14.76 -23.36 -0.26
C ARG A 144 -14.44 -24.78 0.22
N ASP A 145 -13.19 -25.00 0.58
CA ASP A 145 -12.68 -26.34 0.86
C ASP A 145 -13.25 -26.82 2.22
N LEU A 146 -13.33 -25.93 3.20
CA LEU A 146 -13.99 -26.15 4.50
C LEU A 146 -15.53 -26.20 4.44
N LEU A 147 -16.15 -25.82 3.30
CA LEU A 147 -17.58 -26.03 3.09
C LEU A 147 -17.93 -27.50 2.80
N GLN A 148 -16.95 -28.34 2.47
CA GLN A 148 -17.16 -29.78 2.31
C GLN A 148 -17.16 -30.47 3.68
N ASP A 149 -16.21 -30.13 4.55
CA ASP A 149 -16.12 -30.66 5.91
C ASP A 149 -17.37 -30.32 6.74
N LYS A 150 -17.88 -29.08 6.61
CA LYS A 150 -19.16 -28.63 7.22
C LYS A 150 -20.42 -29.35 6.70
N GLN A 151 -20.33 -30.17 5.65
CA GLN A 151 -21.45 -31.03 5.22
C GLN A 151 -21.41 -32.43 5.85
N SER A 152 -20.28 -32.86 6.40
CA SER A 152 -20.16 -34.10 7.18
C SER A 152 -20.54 -33.93 8.66
N GLU A 153 -20.31 -32.75 9.24
CA GLU A 153 -20.57 -32.47 10.67
C GLU A 153 -21.88 -31.71 10.89
N GLN A 154 -23.02 -32.36 10.61
CA GLN A 154 -24.33 -31.90 11.09
C GLN A 154 -24.58 -32.41 12.53
N SER A 155 -23.96 -31.75 13.50
CA SER A 155 -24.25 -31.93 14.94
C SER A 155 -24.81 -30.63 15.54
N GLU A 156 -25.85 -30.77 16.37
CA GLU A 156 -26.66 -29.65 16.89
C GLU A 156 -25.89 -28.76 17.88
N GLN A 157 -25.53 -27.53 17.50
CA GLN A 157 -24.87 -26.59 18.42
C GLN A 157 -25.20 -25.11 18.17
N SER A 158 -26.31 -24.68 18.78
CA SER A 158 -26.71 -23.30 19.16
C SER A 158 -26.79 -22.16 18.12
N ASP A 159 -27.72 -21.22 18.35
CA ASP A 159 -27.85 -19.93 17.64
C ASP A 159 -26.73 -18.92 17.94
N ALA A 160 -25.50 -19.40 18.16
CA ALA A 160 -24.30 -18.58 18.15
C ALA A 160 -24.05 -18.13 16.70
N ALA A 161 -24.68 -17.02 16.32
CA ALA A 161 -24.63 -16.45 14.97
C ALA A 161 -23.18 -16.36 14.44
N ASP A 162 -23.01 -16.56 13.13
CA ASP A 162 -21.72 -16.80 12.47
C ASP A 162 -20.79 -15.56 12.51
N TYR A 163 -20.18 -15.37 13.67
CA TYR A 163 -19.44 -14.20 14.11
C TYR A 163 -17.94 -14.38 13.82
N ALA A 164 -17.39 -13.52 12.96
CA ALA A 164 -15.97 -13.47 12.63
C ALA A 164 -15.29 -12.25 13.27
N LEU A 165 -14.06 -12.46 13.75
CA LEU A 165 -13.06 -11.42 13.93
C LEU A 165 -11.89 -11.75 13.01
N GLY A 166 -11.58 -10.87 12.06
CA GLY A 166 -10.57 -11.16 11.05
C GLY A 166 -10.57 -10.20 9.87
N LEU A 167 -10.00 -10.62 8.74
CA LEU A 167 -9.79 -9.77 7.57
C LEU A 167 -10.90 -9.92 6.53
N HIS A 168 -11.23 -8.83 5.82
CA HIS A 168 -12.20 -8.87 4.73
C HIS A 168 -11.75 -9.81 3.59
N ALA A 169 -12.65 -10.67 3.13
CA ALA A 169 -12.37 -11.59 2.04
C ALA A 169 -12.16 -10.80 0.73
N PRO A 170 -11.06 -11.01 -0.04
CA PRO A 170 -10.69 -10.12 -1.14
C PRO A 170 -11.83 -9.84 -2.13
N GLY A 171 -12.24 -8.58 -2.25
CA GLY A 171 -13.35 -8.13 -3.11
C GLY A 171 -14.75 -8.42 -2.55
N PHE A 172 -14.90 -8.56 -1.24
CA PHE A 172 -16.13 -8.43 -0.46
C PHE A 172 -15.87 -7.38 0.62
N PHE A 173 -16.83 -6.49 0.88
CA PHE A 173 -16.71 -5.42 1.90
C PHE A 173 -17.48 -5.75 3.20
N ASP A 174 -18.22 -6.85 3.19
CA ASP A 174 -19.13 -7.29 4.24
C ASP A 174 -18.77 -8.68 4.80
N LYS A 175 -18.09 -9.52 4.00
CA LYS A 175 -17.67 -10.87 4.38
C LYS A 175 -16.27 -10.90 4.99
N VAL A 176 -16.17 -11.36 6.23
CA VAL A 176 -14.91 -11.41 7.00
C VAL A 176 -14.44 -12.86 7.16
N LEU A 177 -13.23 -13.16 6.69
CA LEU A 177 -12.55 -14.41 7.03
C LEU A 177 -12.06 -14.31 8.49
N ASN A 178 -12.57 -15.17 9.37
CA ASN A 178 -12.10 -15.22 10.75
C ASN A 178 -10.61 -15.61 10.82
N VAL A 179 -9.81 -14.85 11.58
CA VAL A 179 -8.35 -15.05 11.69
C VAL A 179 -7.98 -15.43 13.12
N ASN A 180 -7.35 -16.61 13.27
CA ASN A 180 -6.84 -17.10 14.55
C ASN A 180 -5.36 -16.73 14.78
N LYS A 181 -4.60 -16.51 13.69
CA LYS A 181 -3.21 -16.02 13.71
C LYS A 181 -2.92 -15.28 12.40
N CYS A 182 -2.32 -14.10 12.49
CA CYS A 182 -1.82 -13.30 11.38
C CYS A 182 -0.30 -13.46 11.26
N LEU A 183 0.17 -13.92 10.09
CA LEU A 183 1.58 -14.20 9.81
C LEU A 183 2.45 -12.93 9.62
N LEU A 184 1.83 -11.75 9.60
CA LEU A 184 2.50 -10.45 9.46
C LEU A 184 2.59 -9.69 10.81
N GLN A 185 1.99 -10.22 11.87
CA GLN A 185 1.96 -9.62 13.21
C GLN A 185 2.93 -10.34 14.15
N SER A 186 3.38 -9.66 15.20
CA SER A 186 4.22 -10.25 16.24
C SER A 186 3.49 -11.36 17.03
N GLU A 187 4.21 -12.21 17.74
CA GLU A 187 3.57 -13.23 18.59
C GLU A 187 2.71 -12.60 19.70
N PRO A 188 3.13 -11.56 20.46
CA PRO A 188 2.26 -10.89 21.43
C PRO A 188 1.00 -10.26 20.81
N ALA A 189 1.07 -9.75 19.57
CA ALA A 189 -0.12 -9.26 18.85
C ALA A 189 -1.06 -10.41 18.45
N ASN A 190 -0.52 -11.58 18.11
CA ASN A 190 -1.31 -12.79 17.90
C ASN A 190 -1.90 -13.36 19.21
N GLU A 191 -1.20 -13.23 20.34
CA GLU A 191 -1.71 -13.58 21.66
C GLU A 191 -2.86 -12.68 22.10
N VAL A 192 -2.78 -11.36 21.87
CA VAL A 192 -3.92 -10.43 22.04
C VAL A 192 -5.10 -10.83 21.16
N LEU A 193 -4.86 -11.08 19.86
CA LEU A 193 -5.91 -11.48 18.92
C LEU A 193 -6.61 -12.77 19.40
N LYS A 194 -5.84 -13.77 19.83
CA LYS A 194 -6.37 -15.02 20.41
C LYS A 194 -7.14 -14.76 21.71
N ALA A 195 -6.57 -14.00 22.64
CA ALA A 195 -7.18 -13.70 23.92
C ALA A 195 -8.55 -13.02 23.75
N ILE A 196 -8.71 -12.14 22.77
CA ILE A 196 -10.00 -11.57 22.37
C ILE A 196 -10.90 -12.65 21.73
N GLN A 197 -10.40 -13.39 20.72
CA GLN A 197 -11.14 -14.44 20.00
C GLN A 197 -11.82 -15.46 20.92
N ASP A 198 -11.15 -15.88 22.00
CA ASP A 198 -11.64 -16.87 22.95
C ASP A 198 -12.95 -16.47 23.66
N CYS A 199 -13.21 -15.16 23.87
CA CYS A 199 -14.29 -14.70 24.75
C CYS A 199 -15.21 -13.60 24.21
N TRP A 200 -14.84 -12.83 23.18
CA TRP A 200 -15.70 -11.72 22.68
C TRP A 200 -17.09 -12.15 22.18
N ARG A 201 -17.28 -13.45 21.93
CA ARG A 201 -18.55 -14.07 21.52
C ARG A 201 -19.44 -14.54 22.68
N ASP A 202 -19.00 -14.49 23.94
CA ASP A 202 -19.84 -14.90 25.08
C ASP A 202 -21.05 -13.95 25.17
N PRO A 203 -22.30 -14.45 25.01
CA PRO A 203 -23.50 -13.61 25.07
C PRO A 203 -23.64 -12.81 26.36
N LYS A 204 -23.02 -13.25 27.47
CA LYS A 204 -23.01 -12.54 28.75
C LYS A 204 -22.31 -11.18 28.69
N LEU A 205 -21.39 -10.99 27.74
CA LEU A 205 -20.68 -9.71 27.58
C LEU A 205 -21.53 -8.64 26.86
N GLY A 206 -22.66 -9.00 26.26
CA GLY A 206 -23.50 -8.08 25.47
C GLY A 206 -22.83 -7.53 24.20
N LEU A 207 -21.63 -8.02 23.86
CA LEU A 207 -20.87 -7.59 22.70
C LEU A 207 -21.55 -8.05 21.41
N SER A 208 -21.68 -7.14 20.45
CA SER A 208 -22.26 -7.39 19.13
C SER A 208 -21.35 -6.83 18.03
N PRO A 209 -21.07 -7.59 16.96
CA PRO A 209 -20.37 -7.07 15.79
C PRO A 209 -21.24 -6.06 15.05
N TYR A 210 -20.62 -5.03 14.47
CA TYR A 210 -21.29 -4.03 13.66
C TYR A 210 -21.62 -4.58 12.26
N ASN A 211 -22.89 -4.50 11.87
CA ASN A 211 -23.34 -4.94 10.56
C ASN A 211 -23.37 -3.76 9.58
N VAL A 212 -22.54 -3.85 8.52
CA VAL A 212 -22.36 -2.78 7.51
C VAL A 212 -23.56 -2.54 6.59
N HIS A 213 -24.65 -3.32 6.70
CA HIS A 213 -25.88 -3.16 5.91
C HIS A 213 -27.05 -2.60 6.72
N SER A 214 -27.17 -2.96 8.00
CA SER A 214 -28.20 -2.42 8.92
C SER A 214 -27.68 -1.28 9.81
N HIS A 215 -26.37 -1.01 9.78
CA HIS A 215 -25.68 0.00 10.60
C HIS A 215 -25.87 -0.15 12.12
N ALA A 216 -26.19 -1.37 12.57
CA ALA A 216 -26.40 -1.71 13.98
C ALA A 216 -25.31 -2.65 14.52
N GLY A 217 -25.08 -2.60 15.83
CA GLY A 217 -24.04 -3.36 16.54
C GLY A 217 -23.03 -2.46 17.24
N TYR A 218 -22.12 -3.04 18.03
CA TYR A 218 -21.21 -2.31 18.91
C TYR A 218 -19.75 -2.28 18.42
N LEU A 219 -19.14 -3.45 18.21
CA LEU A 219 -17.75 -3.61 17.80
C LEU A 219 -17.62 -3.45 16.28
N LYS A 220 -16.83 -2.48 15.80
CA LYS A 220 -16.52 -2.30 14.37
C LYS A 220 -15.21 -3.00 13.99
N HIS A 221 -14.09 -2.52 14.54
CA HIS A 221 -12.75 -2.96 14.17
C HIS A 221 -11.85 -3.18 15.38
N LEU A 222 -10.82 -4.00 15.21
CA LEU A 222 -9.71 -4.19 16.13
C LEU A 222 -8.42 -3.81 15.41
N MET A 223 -7.71 -2.81 15.93
CA MET A 223 -6.40 -2.40 15.46
C MET A 223 -5.33 -2.81 16.47
N LEU A 224 -4.26 -3.45 15.97
CA LEU A 224 -3.07 -3.81 16.73
C LEU A 224 -1.87 -3.07 16.13
N ARG A 225 -1.26 -2.18 16.92
CA ARG A 225 -0.07 -1.39 16.51
C ARG A 225 1.11 -1.75 17.40
N THR A 226 2.26 -2.05 16.80
CA THR A 226 3.50 -2.34 17.51
C THR A 226 4.47 -1.16 17.45
N GLY A 227 5.34 -1.07 18.45
CA GLY A 227 6.45 -0.12 18.51
C GLY A 227 7.54 -0.62 19.47
N ARG A 228 8.45 0.25 19.89
CA ARG A 228 9.54 -0.06 20.82
C ARG A 228 9.63 0.95 21.95
N ASP A 229 9.90 0.46 23.15
CA ASP A 229 10.15 1.30 24.33
C ASP A 229 11.48 2.04 24.23
N VAL A 230 11.48 3.32 24.59
CA VAL A 230 12.63 4.23 24.45
C VAL A 230 13.82 3.83 25.33
N ASN A 231 13.56 3.25 26.51
CA ASN A 231 14.57 3.00 27.52
C ASN A 231 15.13 1.57 27.44
N THR A 232 14.28 0.62 27.06
CA THR A 232 14.60 -0.82 27.07
C THR A 232 14.73 -1.41 25.66
N GLY A 233 14.23 -0.74 24.62
CA GLY A 233 14.19 -1.26 23.24
C GLY A 233 13.18 -2.40 23.03
N LEU A 234 12.48 -2.83 24.08
CA LEU A 234 11.53 -3.95 24.04
C LEU A 234 10.25 -3.58 23.28
N LEU A 235 9.54 -4.60 22.80
CA LEU A 235 8.29 -4.43 22.05
C LEU A 235 7.21 -3.76 22.92
N GLN A 236 6.57 -2.74 22.38
CA GLN A 236 5.32 -2.18 22.90
C GLN A 236 4.18 -2.54 21.95
N LEU A 237 3.00 -2.82 22.50
CA LEU A 237 1.77 -3.13 21.78
C LEU A 237 0.64 -2.20 22.25
N MET A 238 -0.03 -1.60 21.27
CA MET A 238 -1.29 -0.87 21.44
C MET A 238 -2.44 -1.69 20.87
N VAL A 239 -3.52 -1.76 21.63
CA VAL A 239 -4.81 -2.32 21.21
C VAL A 239 -5.82 -1.20 21.10
N ASN A 240 -6.38 -0.99 19.90
CA ASN A 240 -7.44 -0.01 19.65
C ASN A 240 -8.74 -0.72 19.25
N PHE A 241 -9.77 -0.61 20.09
CA PHE A 241 -11.12 -1.07 19.81
C PHE A 241 -11.94 0.06 19.16
N VAL A 242 -12.36 -0.15 17.91
CA VAL A 242 -13.23 0.80 17.21
C VAL A 242 -14.67 0.41 17.43
N THR A 243 -15.51 1.30 17.97
CA THR A 243 -16.90 1.03 18.35
C THR A 243 -17.88 2.06 17.80
N SER A 244 -19.16 1.71 17.77
CA SER A 244 -20.25 2.63 17.37
C SER A 244 -20.66 3.65 18.44
N SER A 245 -20.22 3.46 19.69
CA SER A 245 -20.54 4.30 20.85
C SER A 245 -19.52 4.09 21.99
N HIS A 246 -19.39 5.05 22.91
CA HIS A 246 -18.59 4.87 24.12
C HIS A 246 -19.39 4.07 25.16
N LYS A 247 -18.88 2.89 25.54
CA LYS A 247 -19.46 1.95 26.51
C LYS A 247 -18.35 1.11 27.16
N PRO A 248 -17.45 1.71 27.95
CA PRO A 248 -16.25 1.04 28.46
C PRO A 248 -16.58 -0.22 29.27
N GLU A 249 -17.73 -0.25 29.94
CA GLU A 249 -18.23 -1.40 30.72
C GLU A 249 -18.35 -2.69 29.90
N LEU A 250 -18.62 -2.61 28.60
CA LEU A 250 -18.68 -3.77 27.69
C LEU A 250 -17.28 -4.26 27.29
N LEU A 251 -16.28 -3.39 27.31
CA LEU A 251 -14.90 -3.70 26.95
C LEU A 251 -14.06 -4.16 28.15
N ASN A 252 -14.42 -3.78 29.39
CA ASN A 252 -13.66 -4.11 30.60
C ASN A 252 -13.20 -5.59 30.68
N PRO A 253 -14.03 -6.62 30.41
CA PRO A 253 -13.59 -8.01 30.48
C PRO A 253 -12.56 -8.41 29.38
N LEU A 254 -12.52 -7.68 28.26
CA LEU A 254 -11.46 -7.82 27.26
C LEU A 254 -10.21 -7.06 27.69
N VAL A 255 -10.36 -5.85 28.22
CA VAL A 255 -9.27 -5.00 28.73
C VAL A 255 -8.49 -5.71 29.84
N GLU A 256 -9.19 -6.24 30.85
CA GLU A 256 -8.61 -7.05 31.93
C GLU A 256 -7.83 -8.27 31.39
N LYS A 257 -8.41 -9.01 30.44
CA LYS A 257 -7.77 -10.21 29.89
C LYS A 257 -6.50 -9.90 29.08
N ILE A 258 -6.48 -8.83 28.28
CA ILE A 258 -5.34 -8.52 27.39
C ILE A 258 -4.28 -7.64 28.04
N SER A 259 -4.61 -6.86 29.08
CA SER A 259 -3.63 -6.11 29.89
C SER A 259 -2.75 -7.01 30.76
N ALA A 260 -3.06 -8.31 30.85
CA ALA A 260 -2.17 -9.32 31.43
C ALA A 260 -1.00 -9.72 30.51
N ILE A 261 -1.00 -9.31 29.24
CA ILE A 261 0.09 -9.57 28.28
C ILE A 261 1.14 -8.44 28.44
N PRO A 262 2.40 -8.73 28.83
CA PRO A 262 3.37 -7.71 29.26
C PRO A 262 3.67 -6.59 28.25
N GLU A 263 3.61 -6.88 26.95
CA GLU A 263 3.84 -5.92 25.87
C GLU A 263 2.68 -4.93 25.69
N VAL A 264 1.48 -5.22 26.21
CA VAL A 264 0.28 -4.37 26.08
C VAL A 264 0.37 -3.18 27.04
N VAL A 265 1.01 -2.10 26.58
CA VAL A 265 1.19 -0.86 27.35
C VAL A 265 0.12 0.20 27.09
N SER A 266 -0.81 -0.07 26.16
CA SER A 266 -1.85 0.85 25.71
C SER A 266 -3.09 0.08 25.24
N ILE A 267 -4.24 0.37 25.85
CA ILE A 267 -5.54 -0.05 25.32
C ILE A 267 -6.44 1.18 25.22
N VAL A 268 -6.96 1.44 24.02
CA VAL A 268 -7.83 2.58 23.73
C VAL A 268 -9.12 2.13 23.05
N ASN A 269 -10.16 2.94 23.18
CA ASN A 269 -11.41 2.83 22.44
C ASN A 269 -11.58 4.07 21.57
N ASN A 270 -11.61 3.88 20.26
CA ASN A 270 -12.01 4.90 19.30
C ASN A 270 -13.49 4.76 18.96
N VAL A 271 -14.26 5.82 19.17
CA VAL A 271 -15.69 5.84 18.83
C VAL A 271 -15.84 6.43 17.44
N ASN A 272 -16.51 5.70 16.56
CA ASN A 272 -16.83 6.11 15.20
C ASN A 272 -18.35 5.95 15.02
N THR A 273 -19.09 7.06 15.01
CA THR A 273 -20.55 7.08 14.84
C THR A 273 -20.98 7.00 13.38
N SER A 274 -20.06 7.34 12.46
CA SER A 274 -20.25 7.27 11.01
C SER A 274 -20.76 5.93 10.49
N VAL A 275 -21.52 5.96 9.38
CA VAL A 275 -21.91 4.76 8.60
C VAL A 275 -20.77 4.19 7.75
N GLY A 276 -19.65 4.91 7.64
CA GLY A 276 -18.47 4.47 6.90
C GLY A 276 -17.74 3.32 7.58
N ASN A 277 -17.24 2.37 6.78
CA ASN A 277 -16.35 1.30 7.24
C ASN A 277 -14.92 1.84 7.37
N THR A 278 -14.68 2.64 8.41
CA THR A 278 -13.39 3.25 8.73
C THR A 278 -13.01 2.98 10.18
N SER A 279 -11.76 2.61 10.40
CA SER A 279 -11.15 2.35 11.71
C SER A 279 -10.81 3.59 12.54
N VAL A 280 -10.74 4.78 11.92
CA VAL A 280 -10.41 6.04 12.60
C VAL A 280 -11.59 6.49 13.48
N GLY A 281 -11.31 6.87 14.73
CA GLY A 281 -12.29 7.44 15.64
C GLY A 281 -12.54 8.93 15.44
N GLU A 282 -13.74 9.35 15.84
CA GLU A 282 -14.12 10.75 16.05
C GLU A 282 -13.69 11.19 17.46
N ASP A 283 -13.90 10.32 18.46
CA ASP A 283 -13.41 10.46 19.85
C ASP A 283 -12.49 9.30 20.24
N GLU A 284 -11.43 9.57 21.02
CA GLU A 284 -10.45 8.57 21.50
C GLU A 284 -10.41 8.53 23.04
N PHE A 285 -10.66 7.36 23.63
CA PHE A 285 -10.69 7.13 25.08
C PHE A 285 -9.61 6.11 25.48
N THR A 286 -8.79 6.42 26.49
CA THR A 286 -7.84 5.43 27.04
C THR A 286 -8.51 4.55 28.08
N LEU A 287 -8.47 3.24 27.90
CA LEU A 287 -9.04 2.24 28.81
C LEU A 287 -7.98 1.63 29.75
N TYR A 288 -6.73 1.54 29.29
CA TYR A 288 -5.62 1.02 30.08
C TYR A 288 -4.27 1.62 29.63
N GLY A 289 -3.38 1.85 30.61
CA GLY A 289 -2.00 2.23 30.36
C GLY A 289 -1.86 3.62 29.74
N LYS A 290 -1.11 3.71 28.64
CA LYS A 290 -0.84 4.94 27.89
C LYS A 290 -1.89 5.13 26.78
N SER A 291 -2.17 6.37 26.40
CA SER A 291 -2.93 6.69 25.17
C SER A 291 -2.15 6.41 23.87
N THR A 292 -0.82 6.20 23.97
CA THR A 292 0.10 6.09 22.83
C THR A 292 1.25 5.15 23.13
N ILE A 293 1.82 4.53 22.09
CA ILE A 293 3.11 3.82 22.14
C ILE A 293 4.23 4.67 21.55
N THR A 294 5.49 4.24 21.76
CA THR A 294 6.67 4.82 21.11
C THR A 294 7.25 3.91 20.04
N GLU A 295 7.97 4.49 19.09
CA GLU A 295 8.83 3.78 18.14
C GLU A 295 10.12 4.59 17.92
N ILE A 296 11.22 3.92 17.60
CA ILE A 296 12.53 4.51 17.36
C ILE A 296 12.88 4.33 15.86
N LEU A 297 13.07 5.44 15.14
CA LEU A 297 13.57 5.43 13.75
C LEU A 297 14.72 6.41 13.60
N ARG A 298 15.83 6.02 12.97
CA ARG A 298 17.07 6.81 12.75
C ARG A 298 17.59 7.50 14.03
N GLY A 299 17.42 6.84 15.17
CA GLY A 299 17.78 7.38 16.49
C GLY A 299 16.96 8.60 16.92
N LEU A 300 15.71 8.70 16.46
CA LEU A 300 14.68 9.62 16.94
C LEU A 300 13.51 8.81 17.51
N VAL A 301 12.87 9.36 18.54
CA VAL A 301 11.68 8.78 19.17
C VAL A 301 10.42 9.40 18.56
N PHE A 302 9.51 8.56 18.07
CA PHE A 302 8.21 8.97 17.58
C PHE A 302 7.11 8.40 18.47
N GLN A 303 6.14 9.24 18.84
CA GLN A 303 4.94 8.84 19.55
C GLN A 303 3.84 8.49 18.54
N ILE A 304 3.22 7.33 18.72
CA ILE A 304 2.18 6.78 17.84
C ILE A 304 0.85 6.77 18.61
N SER A 305 -0.10 7.59 18.16
CA SER A 305 -1.52 7.54 18.56
C SER A 305 -2.27 6.49 17.73
N ALA A 306 -3.52 6.15 18.10
CA ALA A 306 -4.25 5.11 17.36
C ALA A 306 -4.83 5.61 16.03
N ASN A 307 -5.11 6.91 15.91
CA ASN A 307 -5.66 7.54 14.71
C ASN A 307 -4.61 8.12 13.75
N SER A 308 -3.35 8.35 14.16
CA SER A 308 -2.34 8.91 13.25
C SER A 308 -1.80 7.89 12.25
N PHE A 309 -1.30 8.36 11.10
CA PHE A 309 -0.53 7.51 10.19
C PHE A 309 0.91 7.33 10.70
N PHE A 310 1.42 6.10 10.58
CA PHE A 310 2.81 5.74 10.78
C PHE A 310 3.17 4.59 9.84
N GLN A 311 4.43 4.48 9.43
CA GLN A 311 4.87 3.43 8.50
C GLN A 311 4.72 2.05 9.13
N THR A 312 4.00 1.14 8.47
CA THR A 312 3.60 -0.17 9.02
C THR A 312 4.74 -1.18 9.16
N ASN A 313 5.93 -0.86 8.66
CA ASN A 313 7.09 -1.72 8.64
C ASN A 313 8.34 -0.92 9.04
N SER A 314 8.57 -0.79 10.34
CA SER A 314 9.66 0.01 10.92
C SER A 314 11.03 -0.32 10.33
N HIS A 315 11.30 -1.59 10.02
CA HIS A 315 12.57 -2.01 9.41
C HIS A 315 12.77 -1.46 8.00
N GLN A 316 11.72 -1.37 7.19
CA GLN A 316 11.80 -0.75 5.86
C GLN A 316 11.64 0.77 5.91
N ALA A 317 10.99 1.33 6.94
CA ALA A 317 11.00 2.76 7.21
C ALA A 317 12.43 3.27 7.50
N GLU A 318 13.24 2.52 8.27
CA GLU A 318 14.66 2.84 8.48
C GLU A 318 15.45 2.89 7.15
N VAL A 319 15.19 1.95 6.23
CA VAL A 319 15.82 1.89 4.91
C VAL A 319 15.34 3.03 4.01
N LEU A 320 14.04 3.30 3.98
CA LEU A 320 13.41 4.38 3.23
C LEU A 320 13.96 5.74 3.68
N TYR A 321 13.98 6.01 4.97
CA TYR A 321 14.43 7.29 5.54
C TYR A 321 15.95 7.46 5.42
N ARG A 322 16.73 6.37 5.37
CA ARG A 322 18.14 6.43 4.96
C ARG A 322 18.27 6.84 3.49
N LEU A 323 17.55 6.21 2.56
CA LEU A 323 17.59 6.59 1.14
C LEU A 323 17.17 8.05 0.91
N ILE A 324 16.19 8.55 1.67
CA ILE A 324 15.79 9.96 1.63
C ILE A 324 16.91 10.87 2.18
N GLU A 325 17.61 10.50 3.26
CA GLU A 325 18.77 11.28 3.74
C GLU A 325 19.95 11.24 2.76
N ASP A 326 20.25 10.07 2.20
CA ASP A 326 21.32 9.85 1.22
C ASP A 326 21.05 10.64 -0.08
N TYR A 327 19.78 10.77 -0.49
CA TYR A 327 19.36 11.59 -1.63
C TYR A 327 19.20 13.08 -1.28
N ALA A 328 18.90 13.41 -0.01
CA ALA A 328 18.84 14.79 0.45
C ALA A 328 20.23 15.42 0.40
N ASP A 329 21.27 14.67 0.76
CA ASP A 329 22.67 15.08 0.60
C ASP A 329 22.89 16.51 1.14
N LEU A 330 22.36 16.73 2.36
CA LEU A 330 22.49 17.96 3.13
C LEU A 330 23.95 18.15 3.56
N LYS A 331 24.50 19.35 3.33
CA LYS A 331 25.87 19.72 3.70
C LYS A 331 26.17 19.53 5.18
N GLY A 332 25.15 19.65 6.03
CA GLY A 332 25.27 19.57 7.49
C GLY A 332 25.87 20.82 8.15
N ASP A 333 26.10 21.88 7.38
CA ASP A 333 26.58 23.19 7.85
C ASP A 333 25.48 24.07 8.46
N GLY A 334 24.21 23.60 8.44
CA GLY A 334 23.06 24.37 8.92
C GLY A 334 22.68 25.55 8.04
N SER A 335 23.07 25.57 6.75
CA SER A 335 22.66 26.60 5.79
C SER A 335 21.32 26.31 5.09
N GLU A 336 21.06 25.04 4.78
CA GLU A 336 20.01 24.58 3.86
C GLU A 336 18.62 24.39 4.50
N ILE A 337 17.57 24.67 3.74
CA ILE A 337 16.17 24.64 4.19
C ILE A 337 15.41 23.50 3.50
N VAL A 338 14.70 22.70 4.30
CA VAL A 338 13.89 21.55 3.85
C VAL A 338 12.40 21.91 3.91
N LEU A 339 11.67 21.60 2.84
CA LEU A 339 10.21 21.64 2.78
C LEU A 339 9.67 20.20 2.69
N ASP A 340 8.97 19.75 3.72
CA ASP A 340 8.42 18.40 3.86
C ASP A 340 6.91 18.41 3.57
N LEU A 341 6.51 17.90 2.40
CA LEU A 341 5.13 17.92 1.93
C LEU A 341 4.46 16.56 2.14
N PHE A 342 3.22 16.58 2.65
CA PHE A 342 2.51 15.40 3.17
C PHE A 342 3.25 14.80 4.38
N CYS A 343 3.80 15.67 5.25
CA CYS A 343 4.76 15.27 6.30
C CYS A 343 4.18 14.37 7.39
N GLY A 344 2.85 14.17 7.44
CA GLY A 344 2.18 13.34 8.44
C GLY A 344 2.58 13.72 9.87
N THR A 345 3.08 12.75 10.63
CA THR A 345 3.58 12.90 12.01
C THR A 345 5.04 13.43 12.09
N GLY A 346 5.54 14.02 11.00
CA GLY A 346 6.83 14.68 10.89
C GLY A 346 8.02 13.72 10.73
N THR A 347 7.78 12.44 10.46
CA THR A 347 8.81 11.39 10.54
C THR A 347 10.00 11.64 9.62
N ILE A 348 9.77 12.01 8.36
CA ILE A 348 10.84 12.23 7.39
C ILE A 348 11.59 13.53 7.74
N GLY A 349 10.90 14.68 7.75
CA GLY A 349 11.51 15.98 8.02
C GLY A 349 12.30 16.05 9.33
N LEU A 350 11.84 15.39 10.40
CA LEU A 350 12.57 15.37 11.68
C LEU A 350 13.90 14.60 11.61
N THR A 351 14.04 13.57 10.75
CA THR A 351 15.34 12.90 10.55
C THR A 351 16.38 13.85 9.93
N LEU A 352 15.95 14.69 8.98
CA LEU A 352 16.82 15.66 8.30
C LEU A 352 17.10 16.91 9.15
N ALA A 353 16.24 17.23 10.12
CA ALA A 353 16.33 18.44 10.94
C ALA A 353 17.67 18.58 11.69
N ARG A 354 18.40 17.49 11.94
CA ARG A 354 19.74 17.52 12.55
C ARG A 354 20.82 18.15 11.65
N LYS A 355 20.63 18.15 10.32
CA LYS A 355 21.56 18.68 9.31
C LYS A 355 21.07 19.98 8.66
N ALA A 356 19.75 20.17 8.60
CA ALA A 356 19.12 21.34 7.99
C ALA A 356 19.13 22.57 8.91
N ARG A 357 19.14 23.77 8.31
CA ARG A 357 18.90 25.05 8.98
C ARG A 357 17.52 25.11 9.64
N ARG A 358 16.50 24.72 8.88
CA ARG A 358 15.09 24.72 9.26
C ARG A 358 14.35 23.69 8.41
N VAL A 359 13.34 23.06 9.02
CA VAL A 359 12.40 22.17 8.33
C VAL A 359 11.00 22.77 8.43
N TYR A 360 10.31 22.89 7.29
CA TYR A 360 8.92 23.33 7.21
C TYR A 360 8.07 22.17 6.71
N GLY A 361 7.13 21.68 7.53
CA GLY A 361 6.24 20.57 7.20
C GLY A 361 4.82 21.01 6.89
N TYR A 362 4.20 20.43 5.86
CA TYR A 362 2.78 20.61 5.52
C TYR A 362 2.02 19.29 5.54
N GLU A 363 0.92 19.26 6.29
CA GLU A 363 0.00 18.12 6.42
C GLU A 363 -1.44 18.66 6.54
N VAL A 364 -2.45 17.93 6.04
CA VAL A 364 -3.86 18.36 6.08
C VAL A 364 -4.56 17.98 7.38
N VAL A 365 -4.14 16.88 8.03
CA VAL A 365 -4.73 16.34 9.26
C VAL A 365 -4.21 17.07 10.52
N PRO A 366 -5.08 17.75 11.32
CA PRO A 366 -4.66 18.45 12.54
C PRO A 366 -3.96 17.56 13.58
N GLN A 367 -4.44 16.32 13.74
CA GLN A 367 -3.89 15.36 14.70
C GLN A 367 -2.45 14.99 14.35
N ALA A 368 -2.14 14.85 13.06
CA ALA A 368 -0.80 14.53 12.58
C ALA A 368 0.16 15.72 12.78
N ILE A 369 -0.29 16.97 12.57
CA ILE A 369 0.46 18.19 12.93
C ILE A 369 0.73 18.26 14.45
N SER A 370 -0.26 17.93 15.28
CA SER A 370 -0.11 17.88 16.74
C SER A 370 0.93 16.85 17.18
N ASP A 371 0.87 15.64 16.60
CA ASP A 371 1.85 14.58 16.82
C ASP A 371 3.25 14.98 16.30
N ALA A 372 3.37 15.63 15.13
CA ALA A 372 4.63 16.13 14.58
C ALA A 372 5.31 17.18 15.47
N CYS A 373 4.54 18.16 15.98
CA CYS A 373 5.03 19.13 16.95
C CYS A 373 5.49 18.47 18.26
N ARG A 374 4.82 17.40 18.70
CA ARG A 374 5.18 16.63 19.90
C ARG A 374 6.44 15.81 19.68
N ASN A 375 6.56 15.13 18.55
CA ASN A 375 7.75 14.39 18.11
C ASN A 375 8.97 15.32 18.01
N ALA A 376 8.81 16.53 17.47
CA ALA A 376 9.88 17.54 17.44
C ALA A 376 10.35 17.88 18.86
N LYS A 377 9.42 18.19 19.77
CA LYS A 377 9.72 18.52 21.17
C LYS A 377 10.39 17.36 21.92
N MET A 378 9.91 16.12 21.74
CA MET A 378 10.47 14.92 22.37
C MET A 378 11.93 14.66 21.95
N ASN A 379 12.29 15.01 20.72
CA ASN A 379 13.65 14.88 20.20
C ASN A 379 14.51 16.15 20.38
N ASN A 380 14.00 17.18 21.07
CA ASN A 380 14.64 18.49 21.26
C ASN A 380 14.93 19.24 19.92
N ILE A 381 14.14 18.97 18.87
CA ILE A 381 14.27 19.55 17.54
C ILE A 381 13.53 20.90 17.49
N ASN A 382 14.25 21.98 17.74
CA ASN A 382 13.70 23.35 17.80
C ASN A 382 13.70 24.07 16.43
N ASN A 383 14.23 23.44 15.38
CA ASN A 383 14.31 23.97 14.02
C ASN A 383 13.27 23.39 13.03
N ALA A 384 12.30 22.61 13.51
CA ALA A 384 11.13 22.19 12.74
C ALA A 384 9.96 23.19 12.89
N THR A 385 9.03 23.21 11.93
CA THR A 385 7.79 24.02 11.97
C THR A 385 6.73 23.34 11.11
N PHE A 386 5.61 22.92 11.72
CA PHE A 386 4.54 22.19 11.05
C PHE A 386 3.32 23.08 10.86
N VAL A 387 2.70 23.02 9.69
CA VAL A 387 1.60 23.89 9.26
C VAL A 387 0.47 23.04 8.69
N GLN A 388 -0.75 23.22 9.22
CA GLN A 388 -1.91 22.59 8.62
C GLN A 388 -2.20 23.21 7.24
N GLY A 389 -2.31 22.39 6.20
CA GLY A 389 -2.62 22.86 4.85
C GLY A 389 -3.05 21.76 3.88
N ASP A 390 -4.12 22.01 3.13
CA ASP A 390 -4.57 21.12 2.06
C ASP A 390 -3.77 21.40 0.77
N LEU A 391 -2.80 20.52 0.47
CA LEU A 391 -1.93 20.61 -0.70
C LEU A 391 -2.67 20.46 -2.04
N ASN A 392 -3.95 20.05 -2.04
CA ASN A 392 -4.80 20.08 -3.23
C ASN A 392 -5.41 21.47 -3.46
N LYS A 393 -5.58 22.26 -2.40
CA LYS A 393 -6.23 23.59 -2.40
C LYS A 393 -5.25 24.77 -2.31
N ILE A 394 -3.98 24.55 -2.65
CA ILE A 394 -2.94 25.60 -2.80
C ILE A 394 -3.50 26.85 -3.51
N ASP A 395 -3.25 28.00 -2.90
CA ASP A 395 -3.65 29.33 -3.36
C ASP A 395 -2.41 30.16 -3.79
N LEU A 396 -2.55 31.48 -3.90
CA LEU A 396 -1.44 32.38 -4.22
C LEU A 396 -0.57 32.76 -3.00
N ASN A 397 -0.89 32.32 -1.79
CA ASN A 397 -0.18 32.69 -0.55
C ASN A 397 0.54 31.53 0.11
N PHE A 398 0.19 30.29 -0.24
CA PHE A 398 0.91 29.08 0.12
C PHE A 398 2.44 29.23 -0.03
N GLY A 399 3.17 28.94 1.03
CA GLY A 399 4.63 29.05 1.10
C GLY A 399 5.23 30.47 1.09
N LYS A 400 4.47 31.56 0.83
CA LYS A 400 5.03 32.94 0.81
C LYS A 400 5.70 33.36 2.12
N ASN A 401 5.24 32.81 3.25
CA ASN A 401 5.73 33.15 4.58
C ASN A 401 7.01 32.39 4.95
N PHE A 402 7.52 31.53 4.08
CA PHE A 402 8.73 30.74 4.32
C PHE A 402 9.83 31.09 3.30
N PRO A 403 11.12 31.00 3.70
CA PRO A 403 12.21 31.10 2.75
C PRO A 403 12.09 30.04 1.67
N LYS A 404 12.66 30.32 0.48
CA LYS A 404 12.81 29.30 -0.56
C LYS A 404 13.59 28.09 0.00
N PRO A 405 13.09 26.85 -0.14
CA PRO A 405 13.82 25.65 0.27
C PRO A 405 14.86 25.26 -0.77
N ASP A 406 15.92 24.62 -0.29
CA ASP A 406 16.96 24.00 -1.10
C ASP A 406 16.56 22.58 -1.50
N ILE A 407 15.82 21.90 -0.62
CA ILE A 407 15.33 20.52 -0.78
C ILE A 407 13.83 20.47 -0.49
N ILE A 408 13.08 19.80 -1.36
CA ILE A 408 11.68 19.46 -1.14
C ILE A 408 11.53 17.94 -1.01
N ILE A 409 10.81 17.47 0.00
CA ILE A 409 10.30 16.11 0.11
C ILE A 409 8.82 16.14 -0.24
N SER A 410 8.33 15.13 -0.95
CA SER A 410 6.89 14.93 -1.21
C SER A 410 6.56 13.45 -1.13
N ASP A 411 5.72 13.06 -0.16
CA ASP A 411 5.19 11.70 0.02
C ASP A 411 3.66 11.67 -0.22
N PRO A 412 3.19 11.93 -1.46
CA PRO A 412 1.76 12.05 -1.75
C PRO A 412 1.01 10.73 -1.63
N ASN A 413 -0.26 10.85 -1.24
CA ASN A 413 -1.21 9.75 -1.21
C ASN A 413 -1.40 9.07 -2.59
N ARG A 414 -2.04 7.88 -2.62
CA ARG A 414 -2.14 7.02 -3.82
C ARG A 414 -2.53 7.73 -5.14
N PRO A 415 -3.42 8.75 -5.19
CA PRO A 415 -3.68 9.56 -6.39
C PRO A 415 -2.48 10.35 -6.99
N GLY A 416 -1.39 10.53 -6.24
CA GLY A 416 -0.27 11.42 -6.58
C GLY A 416 -0.60 12.90 -6.31
N MET A 417 0.31 13.78 -6.70
CA MET A 417 0.17 15.23 -6.49
C MET A 417 -0.94 15.84 -7.36
N HIS A 418 -1.71 16.76 -6.77
CA HIS A 418 -2.63 17.59 -7.55
C HIS A 418 -1.87 18.58 -8.44
N MET A 419 -2.38 18.86 -9.64
CA MET A 419 -1.73 19.72 -10.65
C MET A 419 -1.41 21.14 -10.14
N LYS A 420 -2.14 21.66 -9.13
CA LYS A 420 -1.78 22.92 -8.46
C LYS A 420 -0.43 22.85 -7.74
N LEU A 421 -0.13 21.75 -7.05
CA LEU A 421 1.15 21.55 -6.38
C LEU A 421 2.29 21.42 -7.39
N ILE A 422 2.09 20.68 -8.48
CA ILE A 422 3.09 20.54 -9.55
C ILE A 422 3.42 21.93 -10.15
N LYS A 423 2.40 22.74 -10.45
CA LYS A 423 2.57 24.13 -10.90
C LYS A 423 3.24 25.05 -9.85
N TYR A 424 3.17 24.72 -8.57
CA TYR A 424 3.89 25.43 -7.50
C TYR A 424 5.37 25.01 -7.45
N LEU A 425 5.67 23.70 -7.48
CA LEU A 425 7.03 23.16 -7.45
C LEU A 425 7.89 23.59 -8.66
N LEU A 426 7.28 23.63 -9.85
CA LEU A 426 7.92 24.12 -11.08
C LEU A 426 8.24 25.62 -11.05
N LYS A 427 7.43 26.42 -10.33
CA LYS A 427 7.68 27.86 -10.13
C LYS A 427 8.70 28.13 -9.01
N LEU A 428 8.68 27.32 -7.95
CA LEU A 428 9.58 27.44 -6.82
C LEU A 428 11.04 27.14 -7.22
N ARG A 429 11.24 26.21 -8.16
CA ARG A 429 12.55 25.80 -8.70
C ARG A 429 13.58 25.53 -7.60
N ALA A 430 13.22 24.70 -6.61
CA ALA A 430 14.18 24.25 -5.62
C ALA A 430 15.30 23.45 -6.33
N PRO A 431 16.56 23.52 -5.90
CA PRO A 431 17.65 22.71 -6.46
C PRO A 431 17.34 21.20 -6.54
N ARG A 432 16.62 20.67 -5.55
CA ARG A 432 16.45 19.23 -5.34
C ARG A 432 15.02 18.88 -4.88
N ILE A 433 14.42 17.84 -5.47
CA ILE A 433 13.15 17.25 -5.01
C ILE A 433 13.36 15.75 -4.79
N ILE A 434 12.89 15.25 -3.65
CA ILE A 434 12.77 13.82 -3.34
C ILE A 434 11.29 13.47 -3.34
N TYR A 435 10.91 12.57 -4.25
CA TYR A 435 9.54 12.12 -4.41
C TYR A 435 9.42 10.67 -3.93
N VAL A 436 8.59 10.44 -2.91
CA VAL A 436 8.30 9.12 -2.32
C VAL A 436 6.92 8.65 -2.83
N SER A 437 6.73 7.37 -3.11
CA SER A 437 5.38 6.88 -3.50
C SER A 437 5.16 5.37 -3.46
N CYS A 438 4.04 4.99 -2.86
CA CYS A 438 3.47 3.63 -2.84
C CYS A 438 2.71 3.25 -4.14
N ASN A 439 2.74 4.11 -5.17
CA ASN A 439 2.03 3.91 -6.43
C ASN A 439 2.90 4.30 -7.65
N PRO A 440 3.62 3.34 -8.25
CA PRO A 440 4.47 3.59 -9.43
C PRO A 440 3.76 4.26 -10.62
N ALA A 441 2.45 4.06 -10.78
CA ALA A 441 1.71 4.61 -11.92
C ALA A 441 1.44 6.13 -11.81
N THR A 442 1.11 6.63 -10.61
CA THR A 442 0.96 8.07 -10.38
C THR A 442 2.30 8.75 -10.14
N CYS A 443 3.26 8.04 -9.55
CA CYS A 443 4.66 8.46 -9.51
C CYS A 443 5.21 8.75 -10.92
N ALA A 444 5.10 7.81 -11.87
CA ALA A 444 5.57 8.03 -13.24
C ALA A 444 4.94 9.25 -13.92
N ARG A 445 3.63 9.46 -13.74
CA ARG A 445 2.89 10.65 -14.21
C ARG A 445 3.45 11.95 -13.63
N ASP A 446 3.67 11.99 -12.32
CA ASP A 446 4.07 13.22 -11.63
C ASP A 446 5.56 13.56 -11.87
N LEU A 447 6.41 12.54 -12.04
CA LEU A 447 7.79 12.69 -12.50
C LEU A 447 7.85 13.25 -13.94
N ASP A 448 7.00 12.75 -14.84
CA ASP A 448 6.88 13.24 -16.23
C ASP A 448 6.47 14.72 -16.26
N TYR A 449 5.45 15.10 -15.48
CA TYR A 449 5.02 16.50 -15.36
C TYR A 449 6.07 17.42 -14.72
N LEU A 450 6.94 16.92 -13.84
CA LEU A 450 8.06 17.69 -13.28
C LEU A 450 9.25 17.82 -14.25
N CYS A 451 9.53 16.77 -15.04
CA CYS A 451 10.69 16.72 -15.94
C CYS A 451 10.43 17.36 -17.30
N HIS A 452 9.26 17.10 -17.89
CA HIS A 452 8.92 17.50 -19.26
C HIS A 452 7.79 18.53 -19.33
N GLY A 453 6.89 18.54 -18.33
CA GLY A 453 5.80 19.50 -18.24
C GLY A 453 4.47 18.96 -18.76
N VAL A 454 3.59 19.86 -19.22
CA VAL A 454 2.29 19.54 -19.82
C VAL A 454 1.97 20.60 -20.89
N ALA A 455 2.16 20.24 -22.16
CA ALA A 455 2.03 21.16 -23.28
C ALA A 455 0.60 21.75 -23.39
N GLU A 456 -0.42 20.92 -23.19
CA GLU A 456 -1.84 21.28 -23.26
C GLU A 456 -2.27 22.26 -22.16
N GLN A 457 -1.44 22.46 -21.14
CA GLN A 457 -1.66 23.41 -20.05
C GLN A 457 -0.64 24.56 -20.02
N ASN A 458 0.22 24.66 -21.05
CA ASN A 458 1.35 25.59 -21.13
C ASN A 458 2.22 25.55 -19.85
N ILE A 459 2.61 24.33 -19.46
CA ILE A 459 3.53 24.05 -18.35
C ILE A 459 4.84 23.50 -18.92
N GLU A 460 5.95 24.15 -18.62
CA GLU A 460 7.29 23.63 -18.91
C GLU A 460 7.81 22.82 -17.71
N GLY A 461 8.37 21.64 -17.97
CA GLY A 461 9.16 20.91 -16.99
C GLY A 461 10.51 21.57 -16.76
N CYS A 462 11.08 21.43 -15.56
CA CYS A 462 12.38 22.03 -15.24
C CYS A 462 13.28 21.17 -14.34
N TYR A 463 12.92 19.90 -14.14
CA TYR A 463 13.69 18.95 -13.34
C TYR A 463 14.22 17.80 -14.20
N LYS A 464 15.17 17.03 -13.67
CA LYS A 464 15.70 15.80 -14.26
C LYS A 464 15.73 14.71 -13.21
N LEU A 465 15.07 13.58 -13.48
CA LEU A 465 15.20 12.36 -12.69
C LEU A 465 16.66 11.88 -12.73
N ARG A 466 17.28 11.76 -11.56
CA ARG A 466 18.67 11.32 -11.37
C ARG A 466 18.78 9.88 -10.86
N SER A 467 17.88 9.51 -9.94
CA SER A 467 17.87 8.19 -9.32
C SER A 467 16.44 7.78 -8.97
N LEU A 468 16.19 6.46 -8.97
CA LEU A 468 14.93 5.85 -8.58
C LEU A 468 15.28 4.51 -7.90
N GLN A 469 14.95 4.40 -6.61
CA GLN A 469 15.19 3.20 -5.81
C GLN A 469 13.85 2.65 -5.26
N PRO A 470 13.43 1.46 -5.71
CA PRO A 470 12.32 0.74 -5.08
C PRO A 470 12.70 0.19 -3.70
N VAL A 471 11.73 0.14 -2.79
CA VAL A 471 11.83 -0.42 -1.43
C VAL A 471 10.63 -1.34 -1.21
N ASP A 472 10.90 -2.57 -0.76
CA ASP A 472 9.87 -3.56 -0.42
C ASP A 472 9.27 -3.27 0.97
N MET A 473 8.55 -2.16 1.07
CA MET A 473 7.85 -1.74 2.29
C MET A 473 6.74 -2.74 2.69
N PHE A 474 6.16 -3.44 1.72
CA PHE A 474 5.01 -4.32 1.88
C PHE A 474 5.27 -5.75 1.37
N PRO A 475 6.18 -6.52 2.01
CA PRO A 475 6.51 -7.88 1.58
C PRO A 475 5.28 -8.79 1.47
N HIS A 476 5.34 -9.75 0.55
CA HIS A 476 4.24 -10.65 0.18
C HIS A 476 3.02 -9.97 -0.47
N THR A 477 3.06 -8.65 -0.71
CA THR A 477 2.03 -7.91 -1.45
C THR A 477 2.52 -7.48 -2.85
N PRO A 478 1.65 -6.96 -3.73
CA PRO A 478 2.05 -6.38 -5.01
C PRO A 478 2.39 -4.87 -4.92
N HIS A 479 2.50 -4.32 -3.71
CA HIS A 479 2.80 -2.91 -3.48
C HIS A 479 4.30 -2.70 -3.29
N ILE A 480 4.80 -1.58 -3.83
CA ILE A 480 6.20 -1.21 -3.83
C ILE A 480 6.26 0.28 -3.50
N GLU A 481 7.16 0.66 -2.61
CA GLU A 481 7.48 2.05 -2.31
C GLU A 481 8.64 2.48 -3.23
N CYS A 482 8.61 3.68 -3.79
CA CYS A 482 9.71 4.20 -4.62
C CYS A 482 10.23 5.53 -4.05
N VAL A 483 11.54 5.66 -3.89
CA VAL A 483 12.20 6.95 -3.65
C VAL A 483 12.84 7.43 -4.95
N CYS A 484 12.48 8.64 -5.40
CA CYS A 484 12.97 9.22 -6.65
C CYS A 484 13.68 10.55 -6.36
N LEU A 485 14.91 10.70 -6.84
CA LEU A 485 15.68 11.95 -6.76
C LEU A 485 15.54 12.72 -8.08
N LEU A 486 15.04 13.95 -7.99
CA LEU A 486 15.05 14.93 -9.08
C LEU A 486 15.95 16.10 -8.72
N GLU A 487 16.69 16.59 -9.70
CA GLU A 487 17.46 17.84 -9.61
C GLU A 487 16.96 18.85 -10.64
N LEU A 488 17.10 20.14 -10.34
CA LEU A 488 16.78 21.22 -11.26
C LEU A 488 17.71 21.19 -12.49
N GLN A 489 17.16 21.53 -13.66
CA GLN A 489 17.91 21.81 -14.90
C GLN A 489 18.32 23.28 -14.99
#